data_AF-A0A3D2Q7T9-F1
#
_entry.id   AF-A0A3D2Q7T9-F1
#
_cell.length_a   1.000
_cell.length_b   1.000
_cell.length_c   1.000
_cell.angle_alpha   90.00
_cell.angle_beta   90.00
_cell.angle_gamma   90.00
#
_symmetry.space_group_name_H-M   'P 1'
#
loop_
_entity.id
_entity.type
_entity.pdbx_description
1 polymer ?
#
loop_
_entity_poly.entity_id
_entity_poly.type
_entity_poly.pdbx_seq_one_letter_code
_entity_poly.pdbx_strand_id
1 'polypeptide(L)'
;MNLAEEEGVMDLDDYAEAVRKIHLSDPKNRWRKLGSLQTRSGKALLTEIETQSNTRPIRLLQLLFLHEQSAYILTAAAPREEMGSLGKTFLNAFKSFTITENLLESIPEKERREALYQTLLEFKEKSKESRFQEEVWNPFQKRFLSEFNDMGAYWQLLLLKYFQEELKKKV
;
A
#
# COMPACT_ATOMS: atom_id res chain seq x y z
N MET A 1 7.17 -3.60 8.44
CA MET A 1 7.24 -3.65 6.96
C MET A 1 7.38 -2.22 6.48
N ASN A 2 8.14 -1.99 5.41
CA ASN A 2 8.34 -0.67 4.80
C ASN A 2 8.04 -0.75 3.30
N LEU A 3 7.59 0.35 2.70
CA LEU A 3 7.42 0.53 1.26
C LEU A 3 8.39 1.63 0.79
N ALA A 4 9.13 1.36 -0.28
CA ALA A 4 9.87 2.35 -1.03
C ALA A 4 9.40 2.34 -2.49
N GLU A 5 9.58 3.47 -3.18
CA GLU A 5 9.28 3.66 -4.60
C GLU A 5 10.50 4.25 -5.29
N GLU A 6 10.85 3.72 -6.44
CA GLU A 6 11.95 4.19 -7.28
C GLU A 6 11.47 4.34 -8.73
N GLU A 7 11.59 5.54 -9.28
CA GLU A 7 11.16 5.88 -10.64
C GLU A 7 12.25 5.56 -11.68
N GLY A 8 11.85 5.46 -12.95
CA GLY A 8 12.74 5.26 -14.09
C GLY A 8 13.22 3.81 -14.27
N VAL A 9 12.55 2.84 -13.63
CA VAL A 9 12.86 1.42 -13.76
C VAL A 9 12.08 0.84 -14.93
N MET A 10 12.78 0.30 -15.94
CA MET A 10 12.14 -0.25 -17.15
C MET A 10 12.00 -1.77 -17.13
N ASP A 11 12.91 -2.46 -16.45
CA ASP A 11 12.93 -3.93 -16.40
C ASP A 11 13.18 -4.41 -14.97
N LEU A 12 12.35 -5.35 -14.52
CA LEU A 12 12.35 -5.84 -13.14
C LEU A 12 13.55 -6.76 -12.86
N ASP A 13 14.02 -7.53 -13.85
CA ASP A 13 15.15 -8.44 -13.67
C ASP A 13 16.47 -7.67 -13.63
N ASP A 14 16.65 -6.67 -14.51
CA ASP A 14 17.79 -5.75 -14.47
C ASP A 14 17.83 -4.97 -13.15
N TYR A 15 16.67 -4.50 -12.69
CA TYR A 15 16.54 -3.85 -11.39
C TYR A 15 16.92 -4.78 -10.23
N ALA A 16 16.41 -6.03 -10.25
CA ALA A 16 16.74 -7.01 -9.23
C ALA A 16 18.24 -7.34 -9.20
N GLU A 17 18.92 -7.39 -10.34
CA GLU A 17 20.38 -7.56 -10.39
C GLU A 17 21.12 -6.33 -9.83
N ALA A 18 20.62 -5.11 -10.05
CA ALA A 18 21.18 -3.91 -9.41
C ALA A 18 21.03 -3.97 -7.88
N VAL A 19 19.84 -4.28 -7.37
CA VAL A 19 19.56 -4.48 -5.94
C VAL A 19 20.46 -5.57 -5.35
N ARG A 20 20.61 -6.70 -6.06
CA ARG A 20 21.52 -7.78 -5.66
C ARG A 20 22.96 -7.30 -5.52
N LYS A 21 23.48 -6.56 -6.51
CA LYS A 21 24.85 -6.01 -6.47
C LYS A 21 25.07 -5.08 -5.27
N ILE A 22 24.09 -4.23 -4.97
CA ILE A 22 24.15 -3.32 -3.80
C ILE A 22 24.24 -4.14 -2.52
N HIS A 23 23.36 -5.12 -2.32
CA HIS A 23 23.39 -5.92 -1.08
C HIS A 23 24.64 -6.78 -0.94
N LEU A 24 25.16 -7.33 -2.04
CA LEU A 24 26.38 -8.14 -2.05
C LEU A 24 27.68 -7.30 -1.98
N SER A 25 27.59 -5.97 -1.99
CA SER A 25 28.76 -5.11 -1.74
C SER A 25 29.29 -5.26 -0.31
N ASP A 26 28.42 -5.61 0.64
CA ASP A 26 28.83 -6.07 1.97
C ASP A 26 29.04 -7.59 1.96
N PRO A 27 30.26 -8.08 2.22
CA PRO A 27 30.56 -9.52 2.19
C PRO A 27 29.84 -10.34 3.27
N LYS A 28 29.30 -9.69 4.30
CA LYS A 28 28.50 -10.34 5.36
C LYS A 28 27.09 -10.65 4.91
N ASN A 29 26.63 -10.01 3.84
CA ASN A 29 25.29 -10.24 3.34
C ASN A 29 25.20 -11.49 2.48
N ARG A 30 24.02 -12.09 2.46
CA ARG A 30 23.62 -13.10 1.48
C ARG A 30 22.35 -12.62 0.83
N TRP A 31 22.24 -12.81 -0.49
CA TRP A 31 21.07 -12.44 -1.25
C TRP A 31 20.60 -13.64 -2.06
N ARG A 32 19.30 -13.88 -2.09
CA ARG A 32 18.67 -14.98 -2.83
C ARG A 32 17.41 -14.51 -3.54
N LYS A 33 17.30 -14.89 -4.82
CA LYS A 33 16.04 -14.82 -5.58
C LYS A 33 15.17 -16.00 -5.15
N LEU A 34 13.98 -15.74 -4.60
CA LEU A 34 13.04 -16.80 -4.18
C LEU A 34 12.04 -17.17 -5.28
N GLY A 35 11.94 -16.35 -6.33
CA GLY A 35 11.01 -16.54 -7.45
C GLY A 35 9.87 -15.53 -7.41
N SER A 36 8.83 -15.76 -8.22
CA SER A 36 7.73 -14.83 -8.32
C SER A 36 6.64 -15.05 -7.27
N LEU A 37 6.00 -13.96 -6.85
CA LEU A 37 4.82 -13.98 -5.99
C LEU A 37 3.68 -13.24 -6.70
N GLN A 38 2.49 -13.85 -6.76
CA GLN A 38 1.29 -13.18 -7.24
C GLN A 38 0.72 -12.28 -6.14
N THR A 39 0.59 -10.98 -6.41
CA THR A 39 -0.10 -9.99 -5.59
C THR A 39 -1.47 -9.68 -6.17
N ARG A 40 -2.26 -8.80 -5.52
CA ARG A 40 -3.50 -8.29 -6.10
C ARG A 40 -3.25 -7.38 -7.30
N SER A 41 -2.11 -6.70 -7.36
CA SER A 41 -1.74 -5.84 -8.49
C SER A 41 -0.99 -6.53 -9.61
N GLY A 42 -0.51 -7.76 -9.41
CA GLY A 42 0.14 -8.52 -10.46
C GLY A 42 1.27 -9.39 -9.95
N LYS A 43 2.10 -9.85 -10.89
CA LYS A 43 3.25 -10.69 -10.58
C LYS A 43 4.40 -9.81 -10.10
N ALA A 44 4.93 -10.12 -8.92
CA ALA A 44 6.10 -9.48 -8.33
C ALA A 44 7.26 -10.48 -8.19
N LEU A 45 8.47 -9.98 -7.96
CA LEU A 45 9.62 -10.79 -7.60
C LEU A 45 9.84 -10.79 -6.09
N LEU A 46 10.01 -11.98 -5.50
CA LEU A 46 10.35 -12.12 -4.09
C LEU A 46 11.84 -12.47 -3.94
N THR A 47 12.49 -11.77 -3.01
CA THR A 47 13.90 -11.97 -2.68
C THR A 47 14.09 -12.08 -1.16
N GLU A 48 15.18 -12.72 -0.75
CA GLU A 48 15.59 -12.88 0.64
C GLU A 48 16.99 -12.32 0.82
N ILE A 49 17.19 -11.51 1.85
CA ILE A 49 18.50 -11.01 2.25
C ILE A 49 18.76 -11.47 3.68
N GLU A 50 19.91 -12.09 3.91
CA GLU A 50 20.44 -12.29 5.26
C GLU A 50 21.53 -11.26 5.51
N THR A 51 21.44 -10.58 6.65
CA THR A 51 22.42 -9.57 7.08
C THR A 51 22.68 -9.68 8.57
N GLN A 52 23.79 -9.12 9.05
CA GLN A 52 24.06 -9.00 10.47
C GLN A 52 23.71 -7.60 10.95
N SER A 53 22.77 -7.50 11.90
CA SER A 53 22.69 -6.29 12.73
C SER A 53 23.75 -6.34 13.84
N ASN A 54 23.97 -5.20 14.51
CA ASN A 54 24.93 -5.08 15.61
C ASN A 54 24.69 -6.08 16.76
N THR A 55 23.48 -6.61 16.90
CA THR A 55 23.09 -7.46 18.05
C THR A 55 22.66 -8.87 17.65
N ARG A 56 22.09 -9.08 16.44
CA ARG A 56 21.71 -10.41 15.94
C ARG A 56 21.58 -10.49 14.42
N PRO A 57 21.65 -11.70 13.82
CA PRO A 57 21.33 -11.89 12.40
C PRO A 57 19.88 -11.54 12.09
N ILE A 58 19.67 -10.76 11.03
CA ILE A 58 18.35 -10.38 10.54
C ILE A 58 18.16 -11.00 9.16
N ARG A 59 16.93 -11.42 8.88
CA ARG A 59 16.49 -11.80 7.56
C ARG A 59 15.43 -10.83 7.06
N LEU A 60 15.61 -10.40 5.83
CA LEU A 60 14.71 -9.51 5.11
C LEU A 60 14.05 -10.31 3.99
N LEU A 61 12.75 -10.13 3.83
CA LEU A 61 12.05 -10.48 2.61
C LEU A 61 11.72 -9.19 1.87
N GLN A 62 12.04 -9.15 0.59
CA GLN A 62 11.71 -8.01 -0.27
C GLN A 62 10.85 -8.46 -1.43
N LEU A 63 9.71 -7.79 -1.58
CA LEU A 63 8.85 -7.86 -2.75
C LEU A 63 9.21 -6.71 -3.67
N LEU A 64 9.68 -7.02 -4.88
CA LEU A 64 9.95 -6.05 -5.94
C LEU A 64 8.83 -6.14 -6.96
N PHE A 65 8.08 -5.07 -7.13
CA PHE A 65 6.97 -5.00 -8.08
C PHE A 65 7.19 -3.83 -9.03
N LEU A 66 7.27 -4.13 -10.33
CA LEU A 66 7.36 -3.12 -11.36
C LEU A 66 5.96 -2.81 -11.88
N HIS A 67 5.59 -1.53 -11.86
CA HIS A 67 4.38 -1.04 -12.49
C HIS A 67 4.70 0.23 -13.25
N GLU A 68 4.35 0.22 -14.54
CA GLU A 68 4.76 1.27 -15.48
C GLU A 68 6.28 1.45 -15.48
N GLN A 69 6.79 2.57 -14.95
CA GLN A 69 8.22 2.87 -14.84
C GLN A 69 8.67 3.05 -13.38
N SER A 70 7.88 2.56 -12.43
CA SER A 70 8.16 2.66 -10.99
C SER A 70 8.32 1.26 -10.38
N ALA A 71 9.42 1.06 -9.66
CA ALA A 71 9.64 -0.10 -8.82
C ALA A 71 9.14 0.18 -7.40
N TYR A 72 8.23 -0.67 -6.92
CA TYR A 72 7.75 -0.68 -5.55
C TYR A 72 8.45 -1.79 -4.78
N ILE A 73 9.09 -1.43 -3.67
CA ILE A 73 9.91 -2.30 -2.85
C ILE A 73 9.27 -2.43 -1.47
N LEU A 74 8.60 -3.55 -1.21
CA LEU A 74 8.08 -3.85 0.13
C LEU A 74 9.10 -4.70 0.89
N THR A 75 9.61 -4.18 2.00
CA THR A 75 10.60 -4.87 2.83
C THR A 75 9.97 -5.29 4.16
N ALA A 76 9.98 -6.58 4.45
CA ALA A 76 9.68 -7.13 5.77
C ALA A 76 10.97 -7.63 6.41
N ALA A 77 11.20 -7.29 7.68
CA ALA A 77 12.39 -7.66 8.42
C ALA A 77 12.00 -8.44 9.66
N ALA A 78 12.71 -9.52 9.94
CA ALA A 78 12.61 -10.22 11.21
C ALA A 78 13.97 -10.80 11.61
N PRO A 79 14.18 -11.05 12.91
CA PRO A 79 15.27 -11.88 13.39
C PRO A 79 15.24 -13.24 12.69
N ARG A 80 16.42 -13.81 12.42
CA ARG A 80 16.53 -15.04 11.62
C ARG A 80 15.72 -16.19 12.24
N GLU A 81 15.75 -16.30 13.56
CA GLU A 81 15.05 -17.30 14.36
C GLU A 81 13.51 -17.14 14.32
N GLU A 82 13.00 -15.92 14.12
CA GLU A 82 11.57 -15.61 14.08
C GLU A 82 10.99 -15.67 12.65
N MET A 83 11.84 -15.69 11.61
CA MET A 83 11.35 -15.69 10.23
C MET A 83 10.47 -16.91 9.91
N GLY A 84 10.76 -18.07 10.51
CA GLY A 84 9.96 -19.28 10.28
C GLY A 84 8.49 -19.11 10.70
N SER A 85 8.24 -18.43 11.82
CA SER A 85 6.87 -18.20 12.32
C SER A 85 6.20 -17.00 11.66
N LEU A 86 6.96 -15.93 11.36
CA LEU A 86 6.43 -14.69 10.76
C LEU A 86 6.30 -14.74 9.23
N GLY A 87 7.01 -15.66 8.56
CA GLY A 87 7.10 -15.71 7.11
C GLY A 87 5.73 -15.83 6.42
N LYS A 88 4.80 -16.62 6.97
CA LYS A 88 3.43 -16.73 6.42
C LYS A 88 2.69 -15.39 6.48
N THR A 89 2.85 -14.66 7.58
CA THR A 89 2.25 -13.33 7.76
C THR A 89 2.82 -12.33 6.75
N PHE A 90 4.14 -12.31 6.58
CA PHE A 90 4.78 -11.45 5.57
C PHE A 90 4.34 -11.77 4.15
N LEU A 91 4.29 -13.05 3.77
CA LEU A 91 3.82 -13.46 2.46
C LEU A 91 2.36 -13.08 2.22
N ASN A 92 1.50 -13.21 3.23
CA ASN A 92 0.11 -12.77 3.12
C ASN A 92 0.00 -11.26 2.96
N ALA A 93 0.79 -10.48 3.70
CA ALA A 93 0.86 -9.03 3.54
C ALA A 93 1.31 -8.64 2.12
N PHE A 94 2.36 -9.27 1.58
CA PHE A 94 2.81 -9.05 0.21
C PHE A 94 1.77 -9.43 -0.84
N LYS A 95 1.06 -10.55 -0.66
CA LYS A 95 -0.04 -10.94 -1.56
C LYS A 95 -1.17 -9.92 -1.58
N SER A 96 -1.41 -9.22 -0.46
CA SER A 96 -2.42 -8.17 -0.37
C SER A 96 -2.01 -6.84 -1.01
N PHE A 97 -0.74 -6.69 -1.44
CA PHE A 97 -0.27 -5.46 -2.07
C PHE A 97 -1.11 -5.12 -3.30
N THR A 98 -1.63 -3.89 -3.27
CA THR A 98 -2.55 -3.35 -4.27
C THR A 98 -2.15 -1.90 -4.57
N ILE A 99 -2.05 -1.57 -5.84
CA ILE A 99 -2.00 -0.25 -6.43
C ILE A 99 -3.38 0.02 -7.02
N THR A 100 -3.94 1.18 -6.72
CA THR A 100 -5.23 1.61 -7.24
C THR A 100 -5.20 3.10 -7.55
N GLU A 101 -5.79 3.48 -8.68
CA GLU A 101 -6.09 4.87 -9.00
C GLU A 101 -7.40 5.32 -8.35
N ASN A 102 -8.23 4.37 -7.94
CA ASN A 102 -9.54 4.59 -7.35
C ASN A 102 -9.56 4.16 -5.88
N LEU A 103 -9.55 5.14 -4.97
CA LEU A 103 -9.57 4.89 -3.52
C LEU A 103 -10.82 4.09 -3.10
N LEU A 104 -11.96 4.25 -3.78
CA LEU A 104 -13.17 3.51 -3.45
C LEU A 104 -13.03 2.01 -3.74
N GLU A 105 -12.26 1.63 -4.76
CA GLU A 105 -12.03 0.23 -5.11
C GLU A 105 -11.17 -0.52 -4.07
N SER A 106 -10.42 0.22 -3.24
CA SER A 106 -9.67 -0.40 -2.14
C SER A 106 -10.57 -0.90 -0.99
N ILE A 107 -11.84 -0.49 -0.94
CA ILE A 107 -12.82 -0.97 0.03
C ILE A 107 -13.26 -2.40 -0.35
N PRO A 108 -12.97 -3.42 0.48
CA PRO A 108 -13.26 -4.80 0.13
C PRO A 108 -14.75 -5.10 0.02
N GLU A 109 -15.55 -4.56 0.94
CA GLU A 109 -16.99 -4.81 1.00
C GLU A 109 -17.74 -3.94 -0.03
N LYS A 110 -18.39 -4.61 -0.99
CA LYS A 110 -19.17 -3.95 -2.05
C LYS A 110 -20.23 -2.99 -1.48
N GLU A 111 -20.95 -3.42 -0.44
CA GLU A 111 -22.01 -2.64 0.19
C GLU A 111 -21.48 -1.35 0.83
N ARG A 112 -20.32 -1.40 1.53
CA ARG A 112 -19.67 -0.22 2.11
C ARG A 112 -19.25 0.78 1.02
N ARG A 113 -18.71 0.26 -0.08
CA ARG A 113 -18.31 1.07 -1.23
C ARG A 113 -19.52 1.75 -1.90
N GLU A 114 -20.59 1.01 -2.13
CA GLU A 114 -21.82 1.54 -2.72
C GLU A 114 -22.46 2.61 -1.84
N ALA A 115 -22.50 2.41 -0.51
CA ALA A 115 -23.02 3.39 0.43
C ALA A 115 -22.24 4.73 0.40
N LEU A 116 -20.91 4.67 0.33
CA LEU A 116 -20.08 5.86 0.16
C LEU A 116 -20.33 6.55 -1.19
N TYR A 117 -20.50 5.78 -2.26
CA TYR A 117 -20.80 6.33 -3.57
C TYR A 117 -22.14 7.08 -3.57
N GLN A 118 -23.18 6.51 -2.97
CA GLN A 118 -24.48 7.17 -2.81
C GLN A 118 -24.36 8.43 -1.94
N THR A 119 -23.60 8.38 -0.85
CA THR A 119 -23.33 9.56 -0.01
C THR A 119 -22.70 10.69 -0.81
N LEU A 120 -21.72 10.40 -1.67
CA LEU A 120 -21.10 11.40 -2.53
C LEU A 120 -22.09 12.03 -3.51
N LEU A 121 -22.97 11.22 -4.12
CA LEU A 121 -24.01 11.72 -5.03
C LEU A 121 -25.01 12.64 -4.30
N GLU A 122 -25.48 12.26 -3.12
CA GLU A 122 -26.35 13.10 -2.30
C GLU A 122 -25.68 14.43 -1.93
N PHE A 123 -24.39 14.39 -1.62
CA PHE A 123 -23.64 15.58 -1.22
C PHE A 123 -23.43 16.54 -2.40
N LYS A 124 -23.29 16.04 -3.64
CA LYS A 124 -23.18 16.92 -4.81
C LYS A 124 -24.39 17.86 -4.93
N GLU A 125 -25.60 17.38 -4.63
CA GLU A 125 -26.78 18.24 -4.61
C GLU A 125 -26.85 19.14 -3.38
N LYS A 126 -26.65 18.57 -2.17
CA LYS A 126 -26.74 19.31 -0.90
C LYS A 126 -25.62 20.33 -0.71
N SER A 127 -24.49 20.20 -1.41
CA SER A 127 -23.33 21.10 -1.30
C SER A 127 -23.63 22.55 -1.68
N LYS A 128 -24.74 22.78 -2.40
CA LYS A 128 -25.23 24.11 -2.79
C LYS A 128 -25.94 24.84 -1.64
N GLU A 129 -26.27 24.13 -0.55
CA GLU A 129 -27.00 24.68 0.60
C GLU A 129 -26.06 25.47 1.54
N SER A 130 -26.56 26.56 2.11
CA SER A 130 -25.78 27.48 2.95
C SER A 130 -25.23 26.86 4.24
N ARG A 131 -25.87 25.80 4.75
CA ARG A 131 -25.49 25.10 5.98
C ARG A 131 -24.87 23.73 5.77
N PHE A 132 -24.55 23.37 4.52
CA PHE A 132 -23.98 22.06 4.18
C PHE A 132 -22.77 21.71 5.06
N GLN A 133 -21.88 22.67 5.30
CA GLN A 133 -20.66 22.42 6.05
C GLN A 133 -20.95 21.97 7.50
N GLU A 134 -21.87 22.64 8.17
CA GLU A 134 -22.17 22.42 9.59
C GLU A 134 -23.13 21.24 9.81
N GLU A 135 -24.16 21.14 8.98
CA GLU A 135 -25.26 20.18 9.17
C GLU A 135 -25.02 18.84 8.47
N VAL A 136 -24.18 18.80 7.42
CA VAL A 136 -23.96 17.58 6.61
C VAL A 136 -22.50 17.13 6.65
N TRP A 137 -21.57 17.99 6.26
CA TRP A 137 -20.17 17.61 6.09
C TRP A 137 -19.46 17.29 7.43
N ASN A 138 -19.55 18.18 8.42
CA ASN A 138 -18.88 17.96 9.71
C ASN A 138 -19.39 16.71 10.45
N PRO A 139 -20.71 16.42 10.52
CA PRO A 139 -21.21 15.16 11.07
C PRO A 139 -20.75 13.93 10.28
N PHE A 140 -20.76 14.02 8.93
CA PHE A 140 -20.26 12.94 8.08
C PHE A 140 -18.79 12.63 8.35
N GLN A 141 -17.92 13.63 8.42
CA GLN A 141 -16.50 13.42 8.70
C GLN A 141 -16.30 12.66 10.03
N LYS A 142 -16.99 13.07 11.09
CA LYS A 142 -16.90 12.40 12.39
C LYS A 142 -17.33 10.94 12.32
N ARG A 143 -18.45 10.67 11.64
CA ARG A 143 -18.97 9.31 11.45
C ARG A 143 -18.02 8.47 10.60
N PHE A 144 -17.55 9.01 9.48
CA PHE A 144 -16.64 8.38 8.53
C PHE A 144 -15.33 7.93 9.19
N LEU A 145 -14.71 8.79 10.01
CA LEU A 145 -13.47 8.44 10.70
C LEU A 145 -13.64 7.24 11.65
N SER A 146 -14.82 7.08 12.24
CA SER A 146 -15.17 5.94 13.09
C SER A 146 -15.48 4.68 12.27
N GLU A 147 -16.33 4.80 11.24
CA GLU A 147 -16.79 3.68 10.39
C GLU A 147 -15.71 3.07 9.50
N PHE A 148 -14.68 3.85 9.15
CA PHE A 148 -13.58 3.41 8.26
C PHE A 148 -12.24 3.37 8.99
N ASN A 149 -12.22 3.20 10.31
CA ASN A 149 -10.98 3.14 11.10
C ASN A 149 -10.05 1.99 10.66
N ASP A 150 -10.62 0.92 10.13
CA ASP A 150 -9.91 -0.24 9.58
C ASP A 150 -9.04 0.09 8.35
N MET A 151 -9.38 1.13 7.60
CA MET A 151 -8.64 1.54 6.40
C MET A 151 -7.40 2.39 6.72
N GLY A 152 -7.28 2.89 7.95
CA GLY A 152 -6.17 3.71 8.41
C GLY A 152 -6.28 5.20 8.06
N ALA A 153 -5.67 6.03 8.92
CA ALA A 153 -5.83 7.49 8.90
C ALA A 153 -5.38 8.15 7.58
N TYR A 154 -4.32 7.65 6.95
CA TYR A 154 -3.83 8.22 5.69
C TYR A 154 -4.83 8.00 4.54
N TRP A 155 -5.38 6.79 4.44
CA TRP A 155 -6.43 6.50 3.46
C TRP A 155 -7.68 7.34 3.70
N GLN A 156 -8.11 7.47 4.97
CA GLN A 156 -9.26 8.29 5.34
C GLN A 156 -9.07 9.75 4.91
N LEU A 157 -7.88 10.31 5.15
CA LEU A 157 -7.53 11.67 4.73
C LEU A 157 -7.63 11.84 3.21
N LEU A 158 -7.06 10.89 2.46
CA LEU A 158 -7.11 10.91 0.99
C LEU A 158 -8.54 10.83 0.46
N LEU A 159 -9.38 9.98 1.03
CA LEU A 159 -10.78 9.86 0.58
C LEU A 159 -11.59 11.12 0.91
N LEU A 160 -11.41 11.71 2.09
CA LEU A 160 -12.08 12.96 2.44
C LEU A 160 -11.65 14.10 1.51
N LYS A 161 -10.36 14.18 1.16
CA LYS A 161 -9.85 15.14 0.18
C LYS A 161 -10.48 14.90 -1.20
N TYR A 162 -10.55 13.65 -1.65
CA TYR A 162 -11.23 13.27 -2.89
C TYR A 162 -12.70 13.71 -2.89
N PHE A 163 -13.45 13.48 -1.81
CA PHE A 163 -14.83 13.96 -1.68
C PHE A 163 -14.93 15.48 -1.80
N GLN A 164 -14.05 16.22 -1.11
CA GLN A 164 -14.04 17.68 -1.21
C GLN A 164 -13.74 18.20 -2.62
N GLU A 165 -12.83 17.54 -3.34
CA GLU A 165 -12.51 17.88 -4.72
C GLU A 165 -13.69 17.58 -5.65
N GLU A 166 -14.34 16.43 -5.48
CA GLU A 166 -15.53 16.05 -6.24
C GLU A 166 -16.71 17.00 -6.01
N LEU A 167 -16.88 17.54 -4.80
CA LEU A 167 -17.91 18.53 -4.50
C LEU A 167 -17.61 19.91 -5.08
N LYS A 168 -16.33 20.24 -5.34
CA LYS A 168 -15.92 21.50 -5.97
C LYS A 168 -16.01 21.49 -7.49
N LYS A 169 -15.99 20.31 -8.12
CA LYS A 169 -16.19 20.18 -9.57
C LYS A 169 -17.61 20.65 -9.90
N LYS A 170 -17.71 21.76 -10.62
CA LYS A 170 -18.99 22.26 -11.14
C LYS A 170 -19.56 21.21 -12.09
N VAL A 171 -20.80 20.78 -11.84
CA VAL A 171 -21.63 20.04 -12.80
C VAL A 171 -22.06 20.99 -13.91
#